data_AF-A0AAV5VAV7-F1
#
_entry.id   AF-A0AAV5VAV7-F1
#
_cell.length_a   1.000
_cell.length_b   1.000
_cell.length_c   1.000
_cell.angle_alpha   90.00
_cell.angle_beta   90.00
_cell.angle_gamma   90.00
#
_symmetry.space_group_name_H-M   'P 1'
#
loop_
_entity.id
_entity.type
_entity.pdbx_description
1 polymer ?
#
loop_
_entity_poly.entity_id
_entity_poly.type
_entity_poly.pdbx_seq_one_letter_code
_entity_poly.pdbx_strand_id
1 'polypeptide(L)'
;YLPLDPSIAPPHSLSLSSHSTMKGIPDTVLWRSTATLSALSPLEKKHSFMARPSFSNHRTSLNSPALPFDLTMLSVLQGIEMGWEERQELAQRVAALPSQNKKKLIDFIEGSGGAAMSAVENNACKAFQCIPSQLSEILKKEDGVDQLTEHFQTLVSELIPTVESVLYPLQSSYKHFSIRRILLRCFRDQVLLRVFNSVPSRIPRLEHLVFTVLFESYDNSLEFDRFEKLANTVLGRDY
;
A
#
# COMPACT_ATOMS: atom_id res chain seq x y z
N TYR A 1 82.54 -33.42 14.34
CA TYR A 1 81.27 -34.01 13.88
C TYR A 1 80.37 -32.91 13.34
N LEU A 2 80.48 -32.69 12.02
CA LEU A 2 79.46 -32.15 11.11
C LEU A 2 78.29 -33.17 11.01
N PRO A 3 77.12 -32.88 10.39
CA PRO A 3 76.91 -31.96 9.26
C PRO A 3 75.68 -31.02 9.37
N LEU A 4 75.79 -29.77 8.91
CA LEU A 4 75.61 -29.20 7.55
C LEU A 4 74.17 -28.71 7.28
N ASP A 5 74.07 -27.37 7.22
CA ASP A 5 73.24 -26.49 6.36
C ASP A 5 73.35 -26.91 4.85
N PRO A 6 72.80 -26.23 3.81
CA PRO A 6 71.89 -25.07 3.70
C PRO A 6 70.89 -25.19 2.50
N SER A 7 70.12 -24.13 2.20
CA SER A 7 69.88 -23.63 0.82
C SER A 7 69.00 -22.36 0.88
N ILE A 8 69.58 -21.14 0.83
CA ILE A 8 69.73 -20.27 -0.37
C ILE A 8 68.38 -19.62 -0.77
N ALA A 9 68.17 -18.33 -1.04
CA ALA A 9 68.80 -17.00 -0.89
C ALA A 9 67.77 -16.01 -1.53
N PRO A 10 67.75 -14.71 -1.20
CA PRO A 10 67.02 -13.65 -1.94
C PRO A 10 67.95 -13.09 -3.05
N PRO A 11 67.77 -11.90 -3.68
CA PRO A 11 66.63 -10.99 -3.95
C PRO A 11 66.48 -10.78 -5.48
N HIS A 12 65.64 -9.87 -6.01
CA HIS A 12 66.00 -9.03 -7.18
C HIS A 12 65.00 -7.89 -7.41
N SER A 13 65.60 -6.71 -7.48
CA SER A 13 65.16 -5.38 -7.88
C SER A 13 64.72 -5.25 -9.34
N LEU A 14 63.93 -4.19 -9.60
CA LEU A 14 63.99 -3.22 -10.71
C LEU A 14 62.71 -3.01 -11.51
N SER A 15 62.42 -1.71 -11.61
CA SER A 15 61.51 -0.98 -12.49
C SER A 15 61.60 -1.39 -13.97
N LEU A 16 60.49 -1.22 -14.70
CA LEU A 16 60.44 -0.30 -15.84
C LEU A 16 59.02 -0.11 -16.38
N SER A 17 58.78 1.14 -16.73
CA SER A 17 57.65 1.73 -17.44
C SER A 17 57.28 1.03 -18.76
N SER A 18 56.01 1.09 -19.13
CA SER A 18 55.60 1.66 -20.42
C SER A 18 54.08 1.76 -20.54
N HIS A 19 53.62 2.94 -20.95
CA HIS A 19 52.27 3.27 -21.36
C HIS A 19 51.70 2.33 -22.43
N SER A 20 50.40 2.03 -22.32
CA SER A 20 49.54 1.94 -23.50
C SER A 20 48.13 2.49 -23.20
N THR A 21 47.67 3.26 -24.18
CA THR A 21 46.46 4.07 -24.31
C THR A 21 45.15 3.26 -24.40
N MET A 22 44.07 3.73 -23.76
CA MET A 22 42.90 4.37 -24.42
C MET A 22 41.64 4.42 -23.52
N LYS A 23 41.02 5.60 -23.51
CA LYS A 23 39.56 5.92 -23.51
C LYS A 23 38.70 5.50 -22.30
N GLY A 24 38.16 6.51 -21.62
CA GLY A 24 37.03 6.37 -20.70
C GLY A 24 36.59 7.69 -20.04
N ILE A 25 35.82 8.47 -20.79
CA ILE A 25 34.92 9.62 -20.51
C ILE A 25 34.71 10.07 -19.03
N PRO A 26 34.68 11.39 -18.77
CA PRO A 26 34.44 11.99 -17.44
C PRO A 26 32.97 12.31 -17.12
N ASP A 27 32.75 12.62 -15.84
CA ASP A 27 31.77 13.54 -15.24
C ASP A 27 30.25 13.28 -15.33
N THR A 28 29.71 13.00 -14.14
CA THR A 28 28.52 13.60 -13.52
C THR A 28 27.58 14.40 -14.44
N VAL A 29 26.42 13.82 -14.74
CA VAL A 29 25.27 14.55 -15.27
C VAL A 29 24.03 14.31 -14.40
N LEU A 30 23.68 15.40 -13.74
CA LEU A 30 22.41 15.88 -13.27
C LEU A 30 21.21 15.43 -14.14
N TRP A 31 20.40 14.48 -13.68
CA TRP A 31 19.09 14.21 -14.29
C TRP A 31 18.02 15.07 -13.61
N ARG A 32 17.81 16.27 -14.14
CA ARG A 32 16.56 17.02 -13.96
C ARG A 32 15.56 16.58 -15.02
N SER A 33 14.35 16.34 -14.55
CA SER A 33 13.15 16.02 -15.31
C SER A 33 12.75 17.15 -16.26
N THR A 34 12.64 16.82 -17.54
CA THR A 34 11.81 17.54 -18.53
C THR A 34 11.33 16.53 -19.57
N ALA A 35 10.07 16.09 -19.44
CA ALA A 35 9.34 15.50 -20.54
C ALA A 35 8.00 16.22 -20.65
N THR A 36 7.84 16.88 -21.77
CA THR A 36 6.78 17.78 -22.19
C THR A 36 5.45 17.03 -22.41
N LEU A 37 4.38 17.56 -21.82
CA LEU A 37 3.00 17.23 -22.16
C LEU A 37 2.69 17.73 -23.57
N SER A 38 2.55 16.83 -24.55
CA SER A 38 1.78 17.03 -25.78
C SER A 38 1.61 15.71 -26.53
N ALA A 39 0.41 15.52 -27.08
CA ALA A 39 -0.05 14.46 -27.99
C ALA A 39 -0.77 13.25 -27.35
N LEU A 40 -2.05 13.43 -27.02
CA LEU A 40 -3.06 12.39 -27.20
C LEU A 40 -4.22 12.97 -28.00
N SER A 41 -4.33 12.56 -29.26
CA SER A 41 -5.55 12.64 -30.05
C SER A 41 -6.36 11.34 -29.89
N PRO A 42 -7.69 11.36 -30.10
CA PRO A 42 -8.62 10.42 -29.51
C PRO A 42 -8.74 9.13 -30.32
N LEU A 43 -8.70 7.98 -29.64
CA LEU A 43 -9.03 6.68 -30.23
C LEU A 43 -10.33 6.18 -29.63
N GLU A 44 -11.43 6.46 -30.34
CA GLU A 44 -12.70 5.77 -30.19
C GLU A 44 -12.53 4.29 -30.50
N LYS A 45 -12.69 3.40 -29.51
CA LYS A 45 -13.09 2.02 -29.75
C LYS A 45 -14.11 1.56 -28.72
N LYS A 46 -15.27 1.21 -29.28
CA LYS A 46 -16.51 0.70 -28.70
C LYS A 46 -16.25 -0.44 -27.70
N HIS A 47 -16.67 -0.26 -26.45
CA HIS A 47 -16.89 -1.37 -25.53
C HIS A 47 -18.37 -1.74 -25.50
N SER A 48 -18.59 -3.03 -25.77
CA SER A 48 -19.85 -3.75 -25.72
C SER A 48 -20.52 -3.63 -24.35
N PHE A 49 -21.84 -3.40 -24.36
CA PHE A 49 -22.68 -3.33 -23.17
C PHE A 49 -22.78 -4.71 -22.50
N MET A 50 -22.02 -4.90 -21.43
CA MET A 50 -22.48 -5.72 -20.32
C MET A 50 -22.96 -4.79 -19.21
N ALA A 51 -24.21 -5.01 -18.81
CA ALA A 51 -24.95 -4.17 -17.88
C ALA A 51 -24.22 -4.07 -16.54
N ARG A 52 -23.55 -2.93 -16.35
CA ARG A 52 -23.12 -2.44 -15.04
C ARG A 52 -24.39 -2.28 -14.19
N PRO A 53 -24.43 -2.76 -12.92
CA PRO A 53 -25.52 -2.41 -12.04
C PRO A 53 -25.53 -0.88 -11.92
N SER A 54 -26.56 -0.26 -12.48
CA SER A 54 -26.84 1.15 -12.28
C SER A 54 -27.23 1.31 -10.82
N PHE A 55 -26.28 1.75 -10.00
CA PHE A 55 -26.59 2.15 -8.64
C PHE A 55 -27.47 3.40 -8.73
N SER A 56 -28.73 3.23 -8.34
CA SER A 56 -29.63 4.33 -8.02
C SER A 56 -28.92 5.31 -7.10
N ASN A 57 -28.72 6.54 -7.59
CA ASN A 57 -28.18 7.67 -6.86
C ASN A 57 -29.08 7.99 -5.66
N HIS A 58 -28.83 7.36 -4.51
CA HIS A 58 -29.10 8.01 -3.24
C HIS A 58 -27.90 8.92 -2.94
N ARG A 59 -27.92 10.13 -3.52
CA ARG A 59 -27.18 11.25 -2.93
C ARG A 59 -27.74 11.44 -1.52
N THR A 60 -27.14 10.81 -0.53
CA THR A 60 -27.21 11.31 0.85
C THR A 60 -26.45 12.62 0.85
N SER A 61 -27.17 13.68 0.49
CA SER A 61 -26.75 15.04 0.74
C SER A 61 -26.30 15.13 2.19
N LEU A 62 -25.05 15.53 2.41
CA LEU A 62 -24.50 15.86 3.72
C LEU A 62 -25.29 16.99 4.43
N ASN A 63 -26.33 17.55 3.80
CA ASN A 63 -27.25 18.57 4.34
C ASN A 63 -28.43 18.01 5.17
N SER A 64 -28.47 16.72 5.52
CA SER A 64 -29.37 16.19 6.56
C SER A 64 -28.83 16.51 7.97
N PRO A 65 -29.65 16.51 9.05
CA PRO A 65 -29.22 16.98 10.37
C PRO A 65 -27.88 16.34 10.72
N ALA A 66 -26.87 17.20 10.92
CA ALA A 66 -25.46 16.84 10.80
C ALA A 66 -25.18 15.51 11.51
N LEU A 67 -24.91 14.45 10.72
CA LEU A 67 -24.49 13.18 11.27
C LEU A 67 -23.35 13.44 12.26
N PRO A 68 -23.33 12.76 13.42
CA PRO A 68 -22.19 12.77 14.32
C PRO A 68 -20.89 12.61 13.52
N PHE A 69 -19.91 13.46 13.79
CA PHE A 69 -18.69 13.55 12.98
C PHE A 69 -17.98 12.20 12.82
N ASP A 70 -18.02 11.36 13.85
CA ASP A 70 -17.46 10.01 13.85
C ASP A 70 -18.16 9.08 12.84
N LEU A 71 -19.48 9.22 12.68
CA LEU A 71 -20.23 8.48 11.66
C LEU A 71 -19.90 8.97 10.25
N THR A 72 -19.72 10.28 10.06
CA THR A 72 -19.21 10.81 8.79
C THR A 72 -17.82 10.25 8.48
N MET A 73 -16.92 10.20 9.47
CA MET A 73 -15.59 9.63 9.27
C MET A 73 -15.64 8.13 8.96
N LEU A 74 -16.54 7.38 9.61
CA LEU A 74 -16.77 5.97 9.29
C LEU A 74 -17.26 5.80 7.84
N SER A 75 -18.17 6.65 7.37
CA SER A 75 -18.62 6.66 5.97
C SER A 75 -17.48 6.90 4.99
N VAL A 76 -16.56 7.83 5.31
CA VAL A 76 -15.35 8.08 4.51
C VAL A 76 -14.48 6.82 4.44
N LEU A 77 -14.23 6.17 5.58
CA LEU A 77 -13.44 4.92 5.66
C LEU A 77 -14.10 3.74 4.94
N GLN A 78 -15.44 3.75 4.82
CA GLN A 78 -16.21 2.76 4.08
C GLN A 78 -16.18 2.99 2.55
N GLY A 79 -15.49 4.03 2.08
CA GLY A 79 -15.34 4.30 0.64
C GLY A 79 -16.59 4.87 0.00
N ILE A 80 -17.40 5.63 0.74
CA ILE A 80 -18.44 6.45 0.10
C ILE A 80 -17.76 7.39 -0.91
N GLU A 81 -18.31 7.43 -2.12
CA GLU A 81 -17.84 8.33 -3.16
C GLU A 81 -18.03 9.78 -2.69
N MET A 82 -16.94 10.55 -2.77
CA MET A 82 -16.92 11.94 -2.33
C MET A 82 -16.35 12.83 -3.41
N GLY A 83 -17.03 13.94 -3.68
CA GLY A 83 -16.53 15.01 -4.53
C GLY A 83 -15.41 15.82 -3.86
N TRP A 84 -14.71 16.63 -4.66
CA TRP A 84 -13.66 17.53 -4.15
C TRP A 84 -14.18 18.48 -3.06
N GLU A 85 -15.35 19.10 -3.28
CA GLU A 85 -15.95 20.07 -2.35
C GLU A 85 -16.25 19.44 -0.98
N GLU A 86 -16.83 18.25 -0.97
CA GLU A 86 -17.15 17.51 0.25
C GLU A 86 -15.88 17.13 1.02
N ARG A 87 -14.83 16.68 0.31
CA ARG A 87 -13.53 16.38 0.94
C ARG A 87 -12.91 17.63 1.56
N GLN A 88 -12.96 18.75 0.84
CA GLN A 88 -12.43 20.03 1.30
C GLN A 88 -13.18 20.52 2.54
N GLU A 89 -14.51 20.44 2.56
CA GLU A 89 -15.33 20.82 3.71
C GLU A 89 -15.00 19.96 4.93
N LEU A 90 -14.92 18.63 4.79
CA LEU A 90 -14.55 17.76 5.89
C LEU A 90 -13.13 18.04 6.39
N ALA A 91 -12.17 18.29 5.51
CA ALA A 91 -10.82 18.65 5.91
C ALA A 91 -10.80 19.97 6.70
N GLN A 92 -11.57 20.98 6.31
CA GLN A 92 -11.69 22.23 7.08
C GLN A 92 -12.30 21.98 8.47
N ARG A 93 -13.32 21.11 8.56
CA ARG A 93 -13.90 20.69 9.85
C ARG A 93 -12.87 19.99 10.72
N VAL A 94 -12.09 19.07 10.17
CA VAL A 94 -10.96 18.39 10.86
C VAL A 94 -9.93 19.40 11.34
N ALA A 95 -9.56 20.37 10.50
CA ALA A 95 -8.57 21.39 10.82
C ALA A 95 -9.03 22.26 12.01
N ALA A 96 -10.31 22.60 12.05
CA ALA A 96 -10.94 23.43 13.09
C ALA A 96 -11.16 22.68 14.43
N LEU A 97 -11.01 21.35 14.48
CA LEU A 97 -11.18 20.60 15.72
C LEU A 97 -10.14 21.04 16.78
N PRO A 98 -10.57 21.21 18.05
CA PRO A 98 -9.64 21.36 19.16
C PRO A 98 -8.69 20.16 19.28
N SER A 99 -7.48 20.37 19.80
CA SER A 99 -6.45 19.33 19.89
C SER A 99 -6.93 18.06 20.60
N GLN A 100 -7.73 18.19 21.67
CA GLN A 100 -8.31 17.03 22.36
C GLN A 100 -9.25 16.22 21.47
N ASN A 101 -10.06 16.88 20.64
CA ASN A 101 -10.98 16.20 19.73
C ASN A 101 -10.23 15.59 18.53
N LYS A 102 -9.14 16.20 18.08
CA LYS A 102 -8.24 15.59 17.10
C LYS A 102 -7.65 14.27 17.61
N LYS A 103 -7.22 14.22 18.88
CA LYS A 103 -6.75 12.97 19.51
C LYS A 103 -7.86 11.93 19.61
N LYS A 104 -9.05 12.30 20.07
CA LYS A 104 -10.21 11.38 20.10
C LYS A 104 -10.55 10.82 18.72
N LEU A 105 -10.45 11.64 17.68
CA LEU A 105 -10.65 11.21 16.31
C LEU A 105 -9.58 10.22 15.84
N ILE A 106 -8.32 10.47 16.17
CA ILE A 106 -7.22 9.53 15.92
C ILE A 106 -7.51 8.20 16.65
N ASP A 107 -7.81 8.24 17.94
CA ASP A 107 -8.13 7.06 18.75
C ASP A 107 -9.34 6.29 18.19
N PHE A 108 -10.36 6.99 17.71
CA PHE A 108 -11.52 6.39 17.05
C PHE A 108 -11.13 5.65 15.75
N ILE A 109 -10.22 6.23 14.96
CA ILE A 109 -9.77 5.64 13.68
C ILE A 109 -8.84 4.45 13.92
N GLU A 110 -7.80 4.61 14.73
CA GLU A 110 -6.67 3.66 14.82
C GLU A 110 -6.62 2.82 16.10
N GLY A 111 -7.50 3.08 17.07
CA GLY A 111 -7.54 2.35 18.33
C GLY A 111 -7.80 0.85 18.17
N SER A 112 -7.62 0.09 19.25
CA SER A 112 -7.99 -1.33 19.28
C SER A 112 -9.50 -1.47 19.08
N GLY A 113 -9.94 -2.08 17.98
CA GLY A 113 -11.37 -2.07 17.62
C GLY A 113 -11.79 -0.83 16.82
N GLY A 114 -10.85 -0.01 16.37
CA GLY A 114 -11.10 1.28 15.71
C GLY A 114 -11.84 1.15 14.39
N ALA A 115 -12.38 2.29 13.95
CA ALA A 115 -13.22 2.38 12.75
C ALA A 115 -12.51 1.91 11.48
N ALA A 116 -11.19 2.14 11.35
CA ALA A 116 -10.43 1.72 10.17
C ALA A 116 -10.42 0.19 10.01
N MET A 117 -10.25 -0.54 11.11
CA MET A 117 -10.20 -2.00 11.10
C MET A 117 -11.53 -2.59 10.62
N SER A 118 -12.63 -2.17 11.25
CA SER A 118 -13.98 -2.62 10.90
C SER A 118 -14.37 -2.17 9.48
N ALA A 119 -14.02 -0.96 9.06
CA ALA A 119 -14.33 -0.48 7.72
C ALA A 119 -13.59 -1.29 6.64
N VAL A 120 -12.30 -1.55 6.81
CA VAL A 120 -11.50 -2.32 5.84
C VAL A 120 -12.02 -3.75 5.70
N GLU A 121 -12.32 -4.45 6.80
CA GLU A 121 -12.90 -5.80 6.75
C GLU A 121 -14.26 -5.79 6.04
N ASN A 122 -15.13 -4.83 6.36
CA ASN A 122 -16.44 -4.70 5.73
C ASN A 122 -16.34 -4.37 4.24
N ASN A 123 -15.39 -3.51 3.84
CA ASN A 123 -15.16 -3.16 2.43
C ASN A 123 -14.70 -4.39 1.64
N ALA A 124 -13.81 -5.20 2.20
CA ALA A 124 -13.37 -6.46 1.59
C ALA A 124 -14.53 -7.45 1.46
N CYS A 125 -15.32 -7.65 2.52
CA CYS A 125 -16.49 -8.52 2.50
C CYS A 125 -17.51 -8.09 1.44
N LYS A 126 -17.74 -6.78 1.28
CA LYS A 126 -18.60 -6.24 0.21
C LYS A 126 -18.01 -6.51 -1.17
N ALA A 127 -16.72 -6.24 -1.39
CA ALA A 127 -16.05 -6.44 -2.67
C ALA A 127 -16.08 -7.92 -3.10
N PHE A 128 -15.86 -8.84 -2.16
CA PHE A 128 -15.82 -10.28 -2.41
C PHE A 128 -17.18 -10.98 -2.32
N GLN A 129 -18.24 -10.22 -1.98
CA GLN A 129 -19.59 -10.70 -1.72
C GLN A 129 -19.59 -11.88 -0.74
N CYS A 130 -18.94 -11.69 0.41
CA CYS A 130 -18.75 -12.72 1.42
C CYS A 130 -18.99 -12.17 2.85
N ILE A 131 -18.95 -13.07 3.83
CA ILE A 131 -18.84 -12.70 5.26
C ILE A 131 -17.41 -12.93 5.77
N PRO A 132 -16.99 -12.36 6.92
CA PRO A 132 -15.60 -12.46 7.39
C PRO A 132 -15.06 -13.90 7.51
N SER A 133 -15.89 -14.86 7.91
CA SER A 133 -15.51 -16.27 8.03
C SER A 133 -15.25 -16.97 6.70
N GLN A 134 -15.62 -16.35 5.57
CA GLN A 134 -15.43 -16.88 4.22
C GLN A 134 -14.19 -16.30 3.50
N LEU A 135 -13.45 -15.40 4.15
CA LEU A 135 -12.27 -14.76 3.55
C LEU A 135 -11.18 -15.77 3.14
N SER A 136 -11.05 -16.91 3.85
CA SER A 136 -10.10 -17.98 3.49
C SER A 136 -10.42 -18.70 2.18
N GLU A 137 -11.64 -18.53 1.67
CA GLU A 137 -12.11 -19.22 0.47
C GLU A 137 -11.96 -18.36 -0.80
N ILE A 138 -11.57 -17.09 -0.67
CA ILE A 138 -11.53 -16.15 -1.80
C ILE A 138 -10.62 -16.64 -2.91
N LEU A 139 -9.39 -17.06 -2.60
CA LEU A 139 -8.44 -17.52 -3.61
C LEU A 139 -8.78 -18.89 -4.21
N LYS A 140 -9.80 -19.59 -3.69
CA LYS A 140 -10.31 -20.83 -4.27
C LYS A 140 -11.37 -20.58 -5.35
N LYS A 141 -11.93 -19.36 -5.39
CA LYS A 141 -12.85 -18.93 -6.46
C LYS A 141 -12.08 -18.71 -7.75
N GLU A 142 -12.75 -18.95 -8.89
CA GLU A 142 -12.17 -18.78 -10.23
C GLU A 142 -11.59 -17.39 -10.46
N ASP A 143 -12.29 -16.35 -9.99
CA ASP A 143 -11.93 -14.94 -10.12
C ASP A 143 -11.33 -14.34 -8.84
N GLY A 144 -10.99 -15.17 -7.84
CA GLY A 144 -10.56 -14.71 -6.52
C GLY A 144 -9.30 -13.82 -6.54
N VAL A 145 -8.35 -14.15 -7.42
CA VAL A 145 -7.13 -13.35 -7.61
C VAL A 145 -7.46 -11.99 -8.26
N ASP A 146 -8.39 -11.98 -9.22
CA ASP A 146 -8.84 -10.75 -9.88
C ASP A 146 -9.58 -9.84 -8.90
N GLN A 147 -10.53 -10.39 -8.15
CA GLN A 147 -11.26 -9.66 -7.11
C GLN A 147 -10.32 -9.06 -6.06
N LEU A 148 -9.33 -9.82 -5.57
CA LEU A 148 -8.36 -9.31 -4.61
C LEU A 148 -7.50 -8.19 -5.18
N THR A 149 -7.07 -8.33 -6.45
CA THR A 149 -6.24 -7.33 -7.13
C THR A 149 -7.03 -6.04 -7.37
N GLU A 150 -8.27 -6.15 -7.84
CA GLU A 150 -9.16 -5.00 -8.05
C GLU A 150 -9.46 -4.30 -6.73
N HIS A 151 -9.82 -5.05 -5.68
CA HIS A 151 -10.09 -4.48 -4.37
C HIS A 151 -8.87 -3.75 -3.78
N PHE A 152 -7.67 -4.33 -3.92
CA PHE A 152 -6.43 -3.66 -3.53
C PHE A 152 -6.19 -2.39 -4.35
N GLN A 153 -6.45 -2.42 -5.66
CA GLN A 153 -6.32 -1.24 -6.51
C GLN A 153 -7.26 -0.11 -6.08
N THR A 154 -8.52 -0.42 -5.77
CA THR A 154 -9.50 0.52 -5.21
C THR A 154 -9.01 1.08 -3.87
N LEU A 155 -8.46 0.23 -2.98
CA LEU A 155 -7.90 0.66 -1.70
C LEU A 155 -6.79 1.72 -1.91
N VAL A 156 -5.81 1.45 -2.77
CA VAL A 156 -4.64 2.32 -2.94
C VAL A 156 -4.87 3.52 -3.85
N SER A 157 -5.78 3.43 -4.81
CA SER A 157 -6.01 4.48 -5.81
C SER A 157 -7.18 5.39 -5.49
N GLU A 158 -8.15 4.92 -4.70
CA GLU A 158 -9.38 5.66 -4.43
C GLU A 158 -9.56 5.92 -2.93
N LEU A 159 -9.62 4.86 -2.12
CA LEU A 159 -9.93 5.00 -0.69
C LEU A 159 -8.82 5.76 0.04
N ILE A 160 -7.58 5.27 -0.01
CA ILE A 160 -6.44 5.90 0.68
C ILE A 160 -6.32 7.39 0.31
N PRO A 161 -6.25 7.78 -0.98
CA PRO A 161 -6.16 9.20 -1.35
C PRO A 161 -7.35 10.04 -0.88
N THR A 162 -8.56 9.47 -0.89
CA THR A 162 -9.76 10.15 -0.40
C THR A 162 -9.66 10.41 1.10
N VAL A 163 -9.32 9.40 1.91
CA VAL A 163 -9.19 9.58 3.36
C VAL A 163 -7.98 10.47 3.70
N GLU A 164 -6.86 10.35 2.98
CA GLU A 164 -5.71 11.23 3.11
C GLU A 164 -6.10 12.70 2.87
N SER A 165 -6.91 12.98 1.84
CA SER A 165 -7.36 14.35 1.54
C SER A 165 -8.27 14.94 2.62
N VAL A 166 -9.04 14.10 3.32
CA VAL A 166 -9.89 14.55 4.44
C VAL A 166 -9.07 14.73 5.72
N LEU A 167 -8.09 13.85 5.94
CA LEU A 167 -7.31 13.78 7.19
C LEU A 167 -5.95 14.46 7.14
N TYR A 168 -5.58 15.11 6.03
CA TYR A 168 -4.31 15.84 5.93
C TYR A 168 -4.05 16.83 7.09
N PRO A 169 -5.06 17.52 7.68
CA PRO A 169 -4.78 18.42 8.80
C PRO A 169 -4.33 17.68 10.07
N LEU A 170 -4.77 16.43 10.26
CA LEU A 170 -4.26 15.57 11.34
C LEU A 170 -2.83 15.14 11.04
N GLN A 171 -2.54 14.66 9.83
CA GLN A 171 -1.19 14.23 9.46
C GLN A 171 -0.17 15.37 9.58
N SER A 172 -0.59 16.60 9.29
CA SER A 172 0.22 17.81 9.46
C SER A 172 0.48 18.14 10.94
N SER A 173 -0.46 17.83 11.82
CA SER A 173 -0.40 18.13 13.26
C SER A 173 0.25 17.01 14.09
N TYR A 174 0.17 15.76 13.64
CA TYR A 174 0.58 14.56 14.35
C TYR A 174 1.50 13.71 13.47
N LYS A 175 2.82 13.88 13.62
CA LYS A 175 3.84 13.25 12.75
C LYS A 175 3.80 11.73 12.69
N HIS A 176 3.27 11.07 13.72
CA HIS A 176 3.16 9.61 13.79
C HIS A 176 1.85 9.09 13.21
N PHE A 177 0.87 9.96 12.95
CA PHE A 177 -0.40 9.58 12.36
C PHE A 177 -0.26 9.49 10.83
N SER A 178 -0.36 8.27 10.30
CA SER A 178 -0.34 8.00 8.86
C SER A 178 -1.54 7.14 8.50
N ILE A 179 -2.55 7.74 7.87
CA ILE A 179 -3.77 7.00 7.54
C ILE A 179 -3.51 5.90 6.51
N ARG A 180 -2.59 6.12 5.57
CA ARG A 180 -2.13 5.09 4.62
C ARG A 180 -1.60 3.86 5.32
N ARG A 181 -0.67 4.05 6.25
CA ARG A 181 -0.08 2.94 7.02
C ARG A 181 -1.14 2.24 7.87
N ILE A 182 -2.04 3.00 8.51
CA ILE A 182 -3.16 2.45 9.29
C ILE A 182 -4.04 1.56 8.41
N LEU A 183 -4.49 2.05 7.25
CA LEU A 183 -5.37 1.31 6.35
C LEU A 183 -4.69 0.06 5.76
N LEU A 184 -3.42 0.16 5.34
CA LEU A 184 -2.68 -0.98 4.82
C LEU A 184 -2.37 -2.03 5.89
N ARG A 185 -2.10 -1.61 7.13
CA ARG A 185 -2.01 -2.53 8.29
C ARG A 185 -3.35 -3.22 8.57
N CYS A 186 -4.45 -2.47 8.58
CA CYS A 186 -5.78 -3.08 8.74
C CYS A 186 -6.10 -4.06 7.60
N PHE A 187 -5.71 -3.74 6.37
CA PHE A 187 -5.88 -4.63 5.22
C PHE A 187 -5.06 -5.92 5.38
N ARG A 188 -3.80 -5.81 5.80
CA ARG A 188 -2.95 -6.95 6.17
C ARG A 188 -3.64 -7.84 7.21
N ASP A 189 -4.02 -7.26 8.33
CA ASP A 189 -4.46 -8.00 9.52
C ASP A 189 -5.84 -8.62 9.35
N GLN A 190 -6.79 -7.85 8.80
CA GLN A 190 -8.19 -8.29 8.71
C GLN A 190 -8.48 -9.06 7.43
N VAL A 191 -7.76 -8.79 6.35
CA VAL A 191 -8.08 -9.37 5.04
C VAL A 191 -7.01 -10.38 4.64
N LEU A 192 -5.78 -9.93 4.43
CA LEU A 192 -4.76 -10.78 3.81
C LEU A 192 -4.34 -11.96 4.65
N LEU A 193 -4.23 -11.81 5.98
CA LEU A 193 -3.94 -12.94 6.87
C LEU A 193 -4.94 -14.09 6.70
N ARG A 194 -6.22 -13.77 6.45
CA ARG A 194 -7.27 -14.78 6.27
C ARG A 194 -7.28 -15.31 4.84
N VAL A 195 -7.17 -14.42 3.86
CA VAL A 195 -7.16 -14.77 2.44
C VAL A 195 -5.95 -15.65 2.08
N PHE A 196 -4.80 -15.40 2.68
CA PHE A 196 -3.58 -16.17 2.40
C PHE A 196 -3.41 -17.43 3.25
N ASN A 197 -4.24 -17.64 4.27
CA ASN A 197 -4.10 -18.73 5.25
C ASN A 197 -4.11 -20.15 4.64
N SER A 198 -4.54 -20.31 3.40
CA SER A 198 -4.64 -21.61 2.73
C SER A 198 -4.13 -21.59 1.30
N VAL A 199 -3.15 -20.73 1.00
CA VAL A 199 -2.52 -20.66 -0.33
C VAL A 199 -1.52 -21.80 -0.49
N PRO A 200 -1.75 -22.75 -1.40
CA PRO A 200 -0.88 -23.93 -1.54
C PRO A 200 0.35 -23.66 -2.42
N SER A 201 0.38 -22.57 -3.19
CA SER A 201 1.40 -22.33 -4.20
C SER A 201 1.56 -20.84 -4.53
N ARG A 202 2.65 -20.52 -5.22
CA ARG A 202 2.98 -19.17 -5.69
C ARG A 202 1.88 -18.59 -6.58
N ILE A 203 1.54 -17.32 -6.37
CA ILE A 203 0.59 -16.53 -7.19
C ILE A 203 1.29 -15.26 -7.69
N PRO A 204 1.99 -15.30 -8.85
CA PRO A 204 2.81 -14.17 -9.33
C PRO A 204 2.03 -12.86 -9.52
N ARG A 205 0.75 -12.94 -9.86
CA ARG A 205 -0.10 -11.77 -10.07
C ARG A 205 -0.27 -10.89 -8.82
N LEU A 206 -0.08 -11.46 -7.63
CA LEU A 206 -0.23 -10.75 -6.36
C LEU A 206 1.09 -10.09 -5.89
N GLU A 207 2.19 -10.22 -6.64
CA GLU A 207 3.51 -9.78 -6.23
C GLU A 207 3.56 -8.28 -5.87
N HIS A 208 2.98 -7.41 -6.70
CA HIS A 208 2.92 -5.98 -6.42
C HIS A 208 2.14 -5.66 -5.14
N LEU A 209 0.98 -6.30 -4.95
CA LEU A 209 0.15 -6.15 -3.76
C LEU A 209 0.95 -6.57 -2.52
N VAL A 210 1.57 -7.75 -2.58
CA VAL A 210 2.31 -8.31 -1.45
C VAL A 210 3.49 -7.41 -1.05
N PHE A 211 4.30 -6.96 -2.01
CA PHE A 211 5.42 -6.07 -1.68
C PHE A 211 4.98 -4.72 -1.13
N THR A 212 3.92 -4.14 -1.70
CA THR A 212 3.40 -2.86 -1.22
C THR A 212 2.95 -2.98 0.23
N VAL A 213 2.19 -4.04 0.55
CA VAL A 213 1.72 -4.25 1.92
C VAL A 213 2.86 -4.58 2.86
N LEU A 214 3.82 -5.45 2.48
CA LEU A 214 5.00 -5.75 3.31
C LEU A 214 5.78 -4.49 3.67
N PHE A 215 6.00 -3.61 2.70
CA PHE A 215 6.78 -2.39 2.91
C PHE A 215 6.02 -1.35 3.73
N GLU A 216 4.79 -1.04 3.34
CA GLU A 216 4.02 0.06 3.93
C GLU A 216 3.41 -0.29 5.29
N SER A 217 3.11 -1.56 5.54
CA SER A 217 2.49 -2.00 6.80
C SER A 217 3.49 -2.53 7.82
N TYR A 218 4.81 -2.50 7.54
CA TYR A 218 5.83 -2.99 8.45
C TYR A 218 5.64 -2.44 9.87
N ASP A 219 5.53 -3.33 10.85
CA ASP A 219 5.60 -3.04 12.28
C ASP A 219 6.13 -4.27 13.03
N ASN A 220 6.44 -4.13 14.32
CA ASN A 220 6.98 -5.21 15.14
C ASN A 220 5.87 -6.10 15.74
N SER A 221 4.77 -6.32 15.01
CA SER A 221 3.61 -7.05 15.51
C SER A 221 3.66 -8.53 15.08
N LEU A 222 3.00 -9.40 15.86
CA LEU A 222 2.89 -10.83 15.54
C LEU A 222 2.10 -11.06 14.25
N GLU A 223 1.17 -10.18 13.94
CA GLU A 223 0.40 -10.18 12.70
C GLU A 223 1.29 -9.91 11.49
N PHE A 224 2.26 -8.98 11.59
CA PHE A 224 3.24 -8.76 10.54
C PHE A 224 4.10 -10.01 10.30
N ASP A 225 4.66 -10.60 11.36
CA ASP A 225 5.50 -11.80 11.25
C ASP A 225 4.73 -12.98 10.61
N ARG A 226 3.44 -13.11 10.93
CA ARG A 226 2.56 -14.11 10.31
C ARG A 226 2.31 -13.80 8.84
N PHE A 227 2.04 -12.53 8.52
CA PHE A 227 1.80 -12.10 7.15
C PHE A 227 3.04 -12.29 6.29
N GLU A 228 4.23 -11.98 6.79
CA GLU A 228 5.50 -12.17 6.07
C GLU A 228 5.71 -13.63 5.66
N LYS A 229 5.41 -14.59 6.54
CA LYS A 229 5.47 -16.02 6.22
C LYS A 229 4.51 -16.40 5.10
N LEU A 230 3.24 -16.00 5.21
CA LEU A 230 2.23 -16.26 4.18
C LEU A 230 2.58 -15.57 2.84
N ALA A 231 3.12 -14.36 2.91
CA ALA A 231 3.59 -13.60 1.76
C ALA A 231 4.73 -14.33 1.04
N ASN A 232 5.69 -14.92 1.77
CA ASN A 232 6.75 -15.70 1.14
C ASN A 232 6.21 -16.94 0.40
N THR A 233 5.18 -17.60 0.92
CA THR A 233 4.47 -18.67 0.20
C THR A 233 3.85 -18.17 -1.10
N VAL A 234 3.11 -17.06 -1.04
CA VAL A 234 2.46 -16.43 -2.20
C VAL A 234 3.49 -15.98 -3.25
N LEU A 235 4.66 -15.50 -2.81
CA LEU A 235 5.76 -15.09 -3.67
C LEU A 235 6.59 -16.28 -4.20
N GLY A 236 6.42 -17.48 -3.64
CA GLY A 236 7.21 -18.67 -3.96
C GLY A 236 8.66 -18.57 -3.48
N ARG A 237 8.87 -17.97 -2.30
CA ARG A 237 10.18 -17.81 -1.64
C ARG A 237 10.40 -18.78 -0.49
N ASP A 238 9.39 -19.58 -0.15
CA ASP A 238 9.54 -20.68 0.81
C ASP A 238 10.34 -21.80 0.14
N TYR A 239 11.61 -21.93 0.54
CA TYR A 239 12.51 -23.03 0.22
C TYR A 239 12.99 -23.69 1.51
#